data_AF-X1D9K6-F1
#
_entry.id   AF-X1D9K6-F1
#
_cell.length_a   1.000
_cell.length_b   1.000
_cell.length_c   1.000
_cell.angle_alpha   90.00
_cell.angle_beta   90.00
_cell.angle_gamma   90.00
#
_symmetry.space_group_name_H-M   'P 1'
#
loop_
_entity.id
_entity.type
_entity.pdbx_description
1 polymer ?
#
loop_
_entity_poly.entity_id
_entity_poly.type
_entity_poly.pdbx_seq_one_letter_code
_entity_poly.pdbx_strand_id
1 'polypeptide(L)'
;MQQLKYKYQLENLAVTLILSFLVLFIACRHNTTRRIAPEAVKGILDLTDWNFKKDGPVDLNGEYEFYWSRHLLPSDFAKAIPPQKTGFIKVPGYWKDYTFNGKKFPGKGYVTYRLNILLNEQKEPLALRSLEISTAYNIYVNGQKVASLGQAGKNLETTIPRQFPHIVDFELKTNQMEIIFQVSNFHHRRGGLWEVIQLGRKKDI
;
A
#
# COMPACT_ATOMS: atom_id res chain seq x y z
N MET A 1 -60.09 25.76 28.91
CA MET A 1 -59.21 24.63 29.28
C MET A 1 -58.61 23.87 28.08
N GLN A 2 -59.37 23.59 27.01
CA GLN A 2 -58.89 22.79 25.87
C GLN A 2 -57.79 23.46 25.02
N GLN A 3 -57.88 24.77 24.80
CA GLN A 3 -56.84 25.55 24.08
C GLN A 3 -55.50 25.59 24.83
N LEU A 4 -55.55 25.63 26.17
CA LEU A 4 -54.34 25.60 27.01
C LEU A 4 -53.63 24.23 26.91
N LYS A 5 -54.40 23.13 26.90
CA LYS A 5 -53.86 21.78 26.68
C LYS A 5 -53.20 21.61 25.31
N TYR A 6 -53.80 22.17 24.26
CA TYR A 6 -53.23 22.14 22.90
C TYR A 6 -51.91 22.90 22.80
N LYS A 7 -51.80 24.06 23.46
CA LYS A 7 -50.55 24.83 23.51
C LYS A 7 -49.43 24.05 24.21
N TYR A 8 -49.70 23.45 25.36
CA TYR A 8 -48.73 22.60 26.06
C TYR A 8 -48.32 21.35 25.25
N GLN A 9 -49.24 20.76 24.50
CA GLN A 9 -48.92 19.64 23.60
C GLN A 9 -48.00 20.05 22.44
N LEU A 10 -48.23 21.22 21.84
CA LEU A 10 -47.38 21.76 20.78
C LEU A 10 -45.98 22.16 21.30
N GLU A 11 -45.89 22.76 22.49
CA GLU A 11 -44.62 23.10 23.13
C GLU A 11 -43.79 21.85 23.46
N ASN A 12 -44.42 20.80 24.03
CA ASN A 12 -43.75 19.53 24.31
C ASN A 12 -43.29 18.81 23.04
N LEU A 13 -44.07 18.85 21.96
CA LEU A 13 -43.70 18.25 20.68
C LEU A 13 -42.50 18.99 20.06
N ALA A 14 -42.49 20.32 20.11
CA ALA A 14 -41.37 21.13 19.61
C ALA A 14 -40.08 20.86 20.40
N VAL A 15 -40.15 20.79 21.74
CA VAL A 15 -38.99 20.46 22.60
C VAL A 15 -38.47 19.06 22.29
N THR A 16 -39.35 18.08 22.07
CA THR A 16 -38.96 16.70 21.73
C THR A 16 -38.26 16.63 20.37
N LEU A 17 -38.74 17.39 19.37
CA LEU A 17 -38.12 17.47 18.05
C LEU A 17 -36.76 18.19 18.08
N ILE A 18 -36.61 19.22 18.91
CA ILE A 18 -35.33 19.92 19.09
C ILE A 18 -34.31 19.00 19.78
N LEU A 19 -34.71 18.27 20.81
CA LEU A 19 -33.86 17.31 21.51
C LEU A 19 -33.44 16.15 20.60
N SER A 20 -34.35 15.61 19.78
CA SER A 20 -34.01 14.54 18.84
C SER A 20 -33.03 15.02 17.76
N PHE A 21 -33.20 16.24 17.27
CA PHE A 21 -32.27 16.86 16.31
C PHE A 21 -30.88 17.11 16.92
N LEU A 22 -30.82 17.52 18.19
CA LEU A 22 -29.56 17.71 18.92
C LEU A 22 -28.80 16.38 19.13
N VAL A 23 -29.50 15.29 19.44
CA VAL A 23 -28.90 13.95 19.58
C VAL A 23 -28.35 13.44 18.25
N LEU A 24 -29.04 13.69 17.13
CA LEU A 24 -28.56 13.35 15.78
C LEU A 24 -27.28 14.13 15.42
N PHE A 25 -27.17 15.40 15.81
CA PHE A 25 -25.96 16.21 15.58
C PHE A 25 -24.75 15.75 16.41
N ILE A 26 -24.96 15.15 17.58
CA ILE A 26 -23.90 14.61 18.43
C ILE A 26 -23.47 13.21 17.93
N ALA A 27 -24.42 12.39 17.47
CA ALA A 27 -24.15 11.05 16.95
C ALA A 27 -23.29 11.06 15.66
N CYS A 28 -23.35 12.14 14.87
CA CYS A 28 -22.49 12.32 13.69
C CYS A 28 -21.07 12.81 14.00
N ARG A 29 -20.70 13.07 15.27
CA ARG A 29 -19.34 13.48 15.65
C ARG A 29 -18.42 12.33 16.05
N HIS A 30 -18.65 11.12 15.56
CA HIS A 30 -17.65 10.07 15.63
C HIS A 30 -16.58 10.31 14.53
N ASN A 31 -15.85 11.42 14.65
CA ASN A 31 -14.62 11.63 13.90
C ASN A 31 -13.58 10.68 14.50
N THR A 32 -13.55 9.44 14.03
CA THR A 32 -12.36 8.60 14.14
C THR A 32 -11.29 9.30 13.32
N THR A 33 -10.51 10.18 13.96
CA THR A 33 -9.32 10.77 13.35
C THR A 33 -8.41 9.62 12.99
N ARG A 34 -8.45 9.21 11.71
CA ARG A 34 -7.62 8.14 11.20
C ARG A 34 -6.18 8.61 11.36
N ARG A 35 -5.41 7.88 12.15
CA ARG A 35 -3.99 8.18 12.35
C ARG A 35 -3.32 8.23 10.98
N ILE A 36 -2.48 9.26 10.77
CA ILE A 36 -1.71 9.36 9.54
C ILE A 36 -0.58 8.33 9.63
N ALA A 37 -0.48 7.46 8.63
CA ALA A 37 0.59 6.50 8.55
C ALA A 37 1.93 7.17 8.18
N PRO A 38 3.06 6.64 8.68
CA PRO A 38 4.37 7.07 8.20
C PRO A 38 4.58 6.66 6.74
N GLU A 39 5.49 7.37 6.06
CA GLU A 39 5.95 7.00 4.73
C GLU A 39 7.32 6.31 4.80
N ALA A 40 7.62 5.48 3.82
CA ALA A 40 8.92 4.86 3.65
C ALA A 40 9.97 5.94 3.34
N VAL A 41 11.10 5.89 4.04
CA VAL A 41 12.25 6.78 3.81
C VAL A 41 13.47 5.92 3.52
N LYS A 42 14.11 6.15 2.37
CA LYS A 42 15.30 5.40 1.94
C LYS A 42 15.14 3.88 2.03
N GLY A 43 13.99 3.35 1.62
CA GLY A 43 13.72 1.91 1.59
C GLY A 43 13.32 1.29 2.92
N ILE A 44 13.05 2.10 3.96
CA ILE A 44 12.60 1.63 5.27
C ILE A 44 11.26 2.29 5.60
N LEU A 45 10.25 1.48 5.91
CA LEU A 45 8.98 1.91 6.48
C LEU A 45 8.88 1.43 7.93
N ASP A 46 8.83 2.36 8.88
CA ASP A 46 8.74 2.01 10.30
C ASP A 46 7.27 2.02 10.77
N LEU A 47 6.73 0.84 11.04
CA LEU A 47 5.38 0.60 11.56
C LEU A 47 5.43 0.00 12.97
N THR A 48 6.53 0.13 13.70
CA THR A 48 6.66 -0.39 15.07
C THR A 48 5.57 0.16 16.00
N ASP A 49 5.18 1.41 15.82
CA ASP A 49 4.09 2.03 16.59
C ASP A 49 2.70 1.86 15.95
N TRP A 50 2.57 1.20 14.80
CA TRP A 50 1.30 1.07 14.07
C TRP A 50 0.47 -0.10 14.58
N ASN A 51 -0.80 0.12 14.88
CA ASN A 51 -1.70 -0.96 15.30
C ASN A 51 -2.74 -1.21 14.22
N PHE A 52 -2.57 -2.25 13.39
CA PHE A 52 -3.51 -2.54 12.29
C PHE A 52 -4.95 -2.80 12.74
N LYS A 53 -5.19 -3.21 13.99
CA LYS A 53 -6.54 -3.40 14.53
C LYS A 53 -7.23 -2.08 14.88
N LYS A 54 -6.47 -1.08 15.33
CA LYS A 54 -6.98 0.23 15.74
C LYS A 54 -6.90 1.27 14.62
N ASP A 55 -5.78 1.29 13.92
CA ASP A 55 -5.40 2.30 12.93
C ASP A 55 -5.76 1.87 11.50
N GLY A 56 -6.00 0.57 11.28
CA GLY A 56 -6.44 -0.02 10.01
C GLY A 56 -5.30 -0.34 9.02
N PRO A 57 -5.64 -0.66 7.75
CA PRO A 57 -4.67 -0.84 6.69
C PRO A 57 -3.80 0.40 6.46
N VAL A 58 -2.53 0.16 6.14
CA VAL A 58 -1.54 1.18 5.81
C VAL A 58 -1.20 1.14 4.33
N ASP A 59 -1.10 2.32 3.72
CA ASP A 59 -0.58 2.49 2.38
C ASP A 59 0.96 2.45 2.45
N LEU A 60 1.60 1.62 1.64
CA LEU A 60 3.05 1.49 1.61
C LEU A 60 3.69 2.61 0.79
N ASN A 61 3.34 3.86 1.09
CA ASN A 61 3.80 5.03 0.36
C ASN A 61 5.24 5.40 0.77
N GLY A 62 5.98 6.05 -0.12
CA GLY A 62 7.29 6.63 0.17
C GLY A 62 8.40 6.13 -0.75
N GLU A 63 9.64 6.20 -0.27
CA GLU A 63 10.85 5.90 -1.05
C GLU A 63 11.29 4.44 -0.91
N TYR A 64 11.39 3.76 -2.06
CA TYR A 64 11.81 2.36 -2.16
C TYR A 64 13.23 2.29 -2.74
N GLU A 65 14.00 1.28 -2.37
CA GLU A 65 15.24 0.96 -3.09
C GLU A 65 14.90 0.57 -4.52
N PHE A 66 15.63 1.13 -5.49
CA PHE A 66 15.35 0.94 -6.92
C PHE A 66 16.57 0.40 -7.66
N TYR A 67 16.33 -0.63 -8.48
CA TYR A 67 17.35 -1.31 -9.27
C TYR A 67 16.90 -1.37 -10.73
N TRP A 68 17.44 -0.48 -11.55
CA TRP A 68 17.12 -0.39 -12.97
C TRP A 68 17.75 -1.54 -13.77
N SER A 69 16.99 -2.11 -14.72
CA SER A 69 17.42 -3.22 -15.59
C SER A 69 17.97 -4.43 -14.83
N ARG A 70 17.33 -4.75 -13.70
CA ARG A 70 17.70 -5.90 -12.86
C ARG A 70 16.44 -6.55 -12.30
N HIS A 71 16.32 -7.86 -12.45
CA HIS A 71 15.41 -8.71 -11.67
C HIS A 71 16.25 -9.44 -10.62
N LEU A 72 16.30 -8.88 -9.42
CA LEU A 72 17.06 -9.42 -8.31
C LEU A 72 16.16 -10.34 -7.49
N LEU A 73 16.68 -11.50 -7.13
CA LEU A 73 16.05 -12.43 -6.22
C LEU A 73 16.39 -12.05 -4.77
N PRO A 74 15.59 -12.49 -3.78
CA PRO A 74 15.93 -12.29 -2.37
C PRO A 74 17.34 -12.77 -2.01
N SER A 75 17.77 -13.90 -2.59
CA SER A 75 19.11 -14.46 -2.39
C SER A 75 20.24 -13.57 -2.92
N ASP A 76 19.96 -12.63 -3.84
CA ASP A 76 20.98 -11.68 -4.29
C ASP A 76 21.36 -10.68 -3.19
N PHE A 77 20.41 -10.32 -2.31
CA PHE A 77 20.63 -9.39 -1.20
C PHE A 77 21.33 -10.03 0.01
N ALA A 78 21.31 -11.35 0.12
CA ALA A 78 21.99 -12.10 1.16
C ALA A 78 23.49 -12.37 0.86
N LYS A 79 23.99 -11.96 -0.30
CA LYS A 79 25.39 -12.12 -0.69
C LYS A 79 26.30 -11.20 0.12
N ALA A 80 27.56 -11.60 0.29
CA ALA A 80 28.58 -10.80 1.00
C ALA A 80 28.72 -9.38 0.42
N ILE A 81 28.53 -9.24 -0.90
CA ILE A 81 28.45 -7.95 -1.59
C ILE A 81 27.04 -7.82 -2.16
N PRO A 82 26.14 -7.03 -1.55
CA PRO A 82 24.80 -6.85 -2.06
C PRO A 82 24.81 -6.03 -3.36
N PRO A 83 23.77 -6.18 -4.21
CA PRO A 83 23.65 -5.40 -5.43
C PRO A 83 23.66 -3.90 -5.15
N GLN A 84 24.45 -3.15 -5.92
CA GLN A 84 24.40 -1.70 -5.89
C GLN A 84 23.04 -1.21 -6.40
N LYS A 85 22.36 -0.40 -5.59
CA LYS A 85 21.13 0.29 -5.96
C LYS A 85 21.39 1.38 -6.99
N THR A 86 20.43 1.57 -7.89
CA THR A 86 20.41 2.72 -8.80
C THR A 86 20.05 3.99 -8.04
N GLY A 87 19.17 3.89 -7.06
CA GLY A 87 18.78 5.02 -6.21
C GLY A 87 17.55 4.68 -5.37
N PHE A 88 16.82 5.72 -4.99
CA PHE A 88 15.52 5.62 -4.36
C PHE A 88 14.45 6.23 -5.26
N ILE A 89 13.25 5.66 -5.23
CA ILE A 89 12.13 6.10 -6.05
C ILE A 89 10.87 6.16 -5.20
N LYS A 90 10.03 7.18 -5.41
CA LYS A 90 8.73 7.27 -4.74
C LYS A 90 7.72 6.30 -5.35
N VAL A 91 7.01 5.61 -4.47
CA VAL A 91 5.87 4.75 -4.74
C VAL A 91 4.68 5.30 -3.93
N PRO A 92 3.49 5.46 -4.52
CA PRO A 92 3.18 5.25 -5.94
C PRO A 92 3.91 6.24 -6.88
N GLY A 93 4.26 5.78 -8.08
CA GLY A 93 4.85 6.63 -9.12
C GLY A 93 5.33 5.89 -10.36
N TYR A 94 5.64 6.65 -11.42
CA TYR A 94 6.24 6.12 -12.65
C TYR A 94 7.76 6.31 -12.65
N TRP A 95 8.52 5.28 -13.02
CA TRP A 95 9.99 5.41 -13.08
C TRP A 95 10.46 6.35 -14.18
N LYS A 96 9.68 6.54 -15.26
CA LYS A 96 10.03 7.44 -16.37
C LYS A 96 10.16 8.92 -15.97
N ASP A 97 9.66 9.28 -14.78
CA ASP A 97 9.70 10.63 -14.27
C ASP A 97 11.04 10.92 -13.54
N TYR A 98 11.85 9.87 -13.33
CA TYR A 98 13.16 9.95 -12.67
C TYR A 98 14.30 10.01 -13.68
N THR A 99 15.42 10.60 -13.22
CA THR A 99 16.67 10.75 -13.98
C THR A 99 17.80 10.06 -13.23
N PHE A 100 18.64 9.33 -13.96
CA PHE A 100 19.83 8.67 -13.44
C PHE A 100 21.02 8.96 -14.35
N ASN A 101 22.14 9.41 -13.78
CA ASN A 101 23.33 9.84 -14.53
C ASN A 101 23.01 10.82 -15.68
N GLY A 102 22.14 11.82 -15.40
CA GLY A 102 21.74 12.83 -16.37
C GLY A 102 20.77 12.36 -17.47
N LYS A 103 20.30 11.11 -17.44
CA LYS A 103 19.35 10.56 -18.43
C LYS A 103 18.04 10.13 -17.76
N LYS A 104 16.90 10.50 -18.36
CA LYS A 104 15.59 10.02 -17.92
C LYS A 104 15.43 8.53 -18.19
N PHE A 105 14.76 7.82 -17.30
CA PHE A 105 14.40 6.44 -17.58
C PHE A 105 13.37 6.35 -18.72
N PRO A 106 13.50 5.39 -19.64
CA PRO A 106 12.46 5.11 -20.61
C PRO A 106 11.20 4.57 -19.92
N GLY A 107 10.04 4.71 -20.57
CA GLY A 107 8.81 4.09 -20.08
C GLY A 107 8.88 2.57 -20.05
N LYS A 108 9.59 1.98 -21.02
CA LYS A 108 9.79 0.53 -21.12
C LYS A 108 11.05 0.09 -20.38
N GLY A 109 11.00 -1.06 -19.72
CA GLY A 109 12.11 -1.63 -18.98
C GLY A 109 11.67 -2.71 -18.02
N TYR A 110 12.62 -3.18 -17.23
CA TYR A 110 12.39 -4.14 -16.16
C TYR A 110 13.23 -3.74 -14.95
N VAL A 111 12.70 -3.90 -13.75
CA VAL A 111 13.26 -3.31 -12.54
C VAL A 111 13.01 -4.18 -11.32
N THR A 112 13.78 -3.93 -10.26
CA THR A 112 13.46 -4.42 -8.92
C THR A 112 13.24 -3.24 -7.99
N TYR A 113 12.16 -3.30 -7.21
CA TYR A 113 11.92 -2.46 -6.05
C TYR A 113 12.12 -3.28 -4.78
N ARG A 114 12.67 -2.67 -3.74
CA ARG A 114 12.80 -3.30 -2.42
C ARG A 114 12.40 -2.33 -1.32
N LEU A 115 11.59 -2.84 -0.38
CA LEU A 115 11.14 -2.12 0.81
C LEU A 115 11.34 -3.03 2.02
N ASN A 116 11.94 -2.49 3.07
CA ASN A 116 12.00 -3.14 4.39
C ASN A 116 11.00 -2.46 5.31
N ILE A 117 10.19 -3.25 6.00
CA ILE A 117 9.16 -2.78 6.91
C ILE A 117 9.50 -3.29 8.31
N LEU A 118 9.57 -2.37 9.26
CA LEU A 118 9.68 -2.68 10.69
C LEU A 118 8.28 -2.73 11.28
N LEU A 119 7.95 -3.77 12.02
CA LEU A 119 6.62 -4.01 12.57
C LEU A 119 6.72 -4.19 14.08
N ASN A 120 5.62 -3.97 14.80
CA ASN A 120 5.46 -4.61 16.11
C ASN A 120 5.11 -6.09 15.96
N GLU A 121 5.04 -6.79 17.08
CA GLU A 121 4.61 -8.19 17.12
C GLU A 121 3.20 -8.36 16.52
N GLN A 122 3.12 -9.10 15.41
CA GLN A 122 1.86 -9.40 14.76
C GLN A 122 1.30 -10.72 15.28
N LYS A 123 0.08 -10.66 15.83
CA LYS A 123 -0.66 -11.83 16.35
C LYS A 123 -1.69 -12.39 15.37
N GLU A 124 -1.95 -11.67 14.27
CA GLU A 124 -2.90 -12.05 13.23
C GLU A 124 -2.18 -12.05 11.87
N PRO A 125 -2.59 -12.91 10.91
CA PRO A 125 -2.04 -12.88 9.55
C PRO A 125 -2.26 -11.52 8.87
N LEU A 126 -1.27 -11.08 8.10
CA LEU A 126 -1.37 -9.89 7.27
C LEU A 126 -1.63 -10.27 5.81
N ALA A 127 -2.12 -9.31 5.05
CA ALA A 127 -2.27 -9.40 3.61
C ALA A 127 -1.80 -8.11 2.92
N LEU A 128 -1.26 -8.29 1.72
CA LEU A 128 -0.96 -7.23 0.78
C LEU A 128 -2.07 -7.16 -0.27
N ARG A 129 -2.57 -5.96 -0.55
CA ARG A 129 -3.45 -5.68 -1.68
C ARG A 129 -2.78 -4.72 -2.64
N SER A 130 -2.80 -5.10 -3.89
CA SER A 130 -2.40 -4.26 -5.00
C SER A 130 -3.54 -4.23 -6.01
N LEU A 131 -4.04 -3.03 -6.32
CA LEU A 131 -5.13 -2.87 -7.29
C LEU A 131 -4.62 -3.03 -8.73
N GLU A 132 -3.43 -2.50 -9.02
CA GLU A 132 -2.86 -2.57 -10.36
C GLU A 132 -1.33 -2.41 -10.34
N ILE A 133 -0.62 -3.43 -10.82
CA ILE A 133 0.78 -3.27 -11.21
C ILE A 133 0.88 -3.79 -12.64
N SER A 134 1.13 -2.91 -13.61
CA SER A 134 1.36 -3.33 -14.99
C SER A 134 2.85 -3.24 -15.39
N THR A 135 3.32 -4.05 -16.33
CA THR A 135 2.52 -5.01 -17.11
C THR A 135 2.72 -6.47 -16.70
N ALA A 136 3.79 -6.80 -15.99
CA ALA A 136 3.99 -8.14 -15.42
C ALA A 136 4.88 -8.02 -14.19
N TYR A 137 4.64 -8.85 -13.17
CA TYR A 137 5.42 -8.76 -11.95
C TYR A 137 5.54 -10.07 -11.17
N ASN A 138 6.54 -10.09 -10.29
CA ASN A 138 6.68 -11.04 -9.19
C ASN A 138 6.73 -10.26 -7.86
N ILE A 139 6.09 -10.77 -6.82
CA ILE A 139 6.21 -10.24 -5.46
C ILE A 139 6.84 -11.31 -4.59
N TYR A 140 7.87 -10.92 -3.86
CA TYR A 140 8.49 -11.73 -2.82
C TYR A 140 8.30 -11.05 -1.48
N VAL A 141 7.97 -11.85 -0.46
CA VAL A 141 7.91 -11.43 0.93
C VAL A 141 8.81 -12.35 1.74
N ASN A 142 9.75 -11.78 2.50
CA ASN A 142 10.70 -12.52 3.35
C ASN A 142 11.35 -13.71 2.64
N GLY A 143 11.82 -13.49 1.41
CA GLY A 143 12.48 -14.52 0.62
C GLY A 143 11.57 -15.45 -0.18
N GLN A 144 10.27 -15.48 0.10
CA GLN A 144 9.31 -16.37 -0.57
C GLN A 144 8.56 -15.64 -1.67
N LYS A 145 8.40 -16.26 -2.84
CA LYS A 145 7.56 -15.72 -3.91
C LYS A 145 6.08 -15.92 -3.54
N VAL A 146 5.38 -14.82 -3.25
CA VAL A 146 3.98 -14.86 -2.78
C VAL A 146 2.99 -14.53 -3.90
N ALA A 147 3.43 -13.85 -4.97
CA ALA A 147 2.60 -13.62 -6.14
C ALA A 147 3.40 -13.53 -7.44
N SER A 148 2.71 -13.81 -8.54
CA SER A 148 3.16 -13.66 -9.92
C SER A 148 1.97 -13.23 -10.75
N LEU A 149 2.11 -12.21 -11.59
CA LEU A 149 1.09 -11.86 -12.56
C LEU A 149 1.73 -11.64 -13.93
N GLY A 150 1.22 -12.39 -14.92
CA GLY A 150 1.86 -12.50 -16.23
C GLY A 150 3.23 -13.18 -16.16
N GLN A 151 4.11 -12.85 -17.11
CA GLN A 151 5.50 -13.29 -17.12
C GLN A 151 6.40 -12.05 -17.11
N ALA A 152 7.10 -11.82 -15.99
CA ALA A 152 8.02 -10.69 -15.84
C ALA A 152 9.36 -10.99 -16.55
N GLY A 153 9.42 -10.68 -17.85
CA GLY A 153 10.60 -10.86 -18.71
C GLY A 153 11.58 -9.69 -18.69
N LYS A 154 12.71 -9.86 -19.39
CA LYS A 154 13.76 -8.82 -19.49
C LYS A 154 13.70 -8.02 -20.80
N ASN A 155 12.78 -8.38 -21.69
CA ASN A 155 12.54 -7.75 -22.99
C ASN A 155 11.08 -7.97 -23.42
N LEU A 156 10.73 -7.48 -24.62
CA LEU A 156 9.38 -7.57 -25.16
C LEU A 156 8.96 -9.03 -25.38
N GLU A 157 9.87 -9.85 -25.89
CA GLU A 157 9.64 -11.23 -26.32
C GLU A 157 9.39 -12.18 -25.15
N THR A 158 9.96 -11.87 -23.98
CA THR A 158 9.87 -12.69 -22.76
C THR A 158 8.86 -12.14 -21.75
N THR A 159 8.19 -11.03 -22.05
CA THR A 159 7.21 -10.41 -21.15
C THR A 159 5.80 -10.72 -21.60
N ILE A 160 4.99 -11.33 -20.73
CA ILE A 160 3.56 -11.56 -21.01
C ILE A 160 2.76 -10.62 -20.10
N PRO A 161 2.05 -9.61 -20.65
CA PRO A 161 1.36 -8.62 -19.86
C PRO A 161 0.05 -9.15 -19.26
N ARG A 162 -0.23 -8.79 -18.01
CA ARG A 162 -1.48 -9.05 -17.28
C ARG A 162 -1.72 -7.90 -16.30
N GLN A 163 -2.98 -7.57 -16.05
CA GLN A 163 -3.36 -6.45 -15.20
C GLN A 163 -4.66 -6.80 -14.45
N PHE A 164 -4.53 -7.21 -13.19
CA PHE A 164 -5.66 -7.57 -12.34
C PHE A 164 -5.33 -7.21 -10.88
N PRO A 165 -6.32 -6.79 -10.09
CA PRO A 165 -6.15 -6.69 -8.64
C PRO A 165 -5.73 -8.02 -8.05
N HIS A 166 -4.84 -7.98 -7.06
CA HIS A 166 -4.36 -9.16 -6.38
C HIS A 166 -4.27 -8.91 -4.88
N ILE A 167 -4.81 -9.85 -4.10
CA ILE A 167 -4.67 -9.91 -2.65
C ILE A 167 -3.83 -11.14 -2.34
N VAL A 168 -2.83 -10.96 -1.48
CA VAL A 168 -1.91 -12.02 -1.08
C VAL A 168 -1.78 -12.00 0.42
N ASP A 169 -2.07 -13.12 1.06
CA ASP A 169 -1.78 -13.33 2.46
C ASP A 169 -0.44 -14.03 2.66
N PHE A 170 0.17 -13.79 3.81
CA PHE A 170 1.41 -14.42 4.22
C PHE A 170 1.51 -14.41 5.73
N GLU A 171 2.31 -15.36 6.24
CA GLU A 171 2.62 -15.43 7.66
C GLU A 171 3.95 -14.74 7.92
N LEU A 172 3.98 -13.89 8.94
CA LEU A 172 5.20 -13.26 9.41
C LEU A 172 5.82 -14.11 10.52
N LYS A 173 7.10 -14.44 10.36
CA LYS A 173 7.89 -15.16 11.37
C LYS A 173 8.70 -14.22 12.27
N THR A 174 8.81 -12.96 11.87
CA THR A 174 9.61 -11.95 12.56
C THR A 174 8.91 -10.61 12.48
N ASN A 175 9.37 -9.65 13.28
CA ASN A 175 8.90 -8.27 13.28
C ASN A 175 9.56 -7.41 12.17
N GLN A 176 10.19 -8.07 11.19
CA GLN A 176 10.76 -7.44 10.01
C GLN A 176 10.17 -8.11 8.77
N MET A 177 9.83 -7.28 7.79
CA MET A 177 9.26 -7.73 6.53
C MET A 177 10.00 -7.09 5.37
N GLU A 178 10.68 -7.91 4.57
CA GLU A 178 11.22 -7.50 3.28
C GLU A 178 10.19 -7.77 2.19
N ILE A 179 9.95 -6.77 1.34
CA ILE A 179 9.15 -6.90 0.13
C ILE A 179 10.02 -6.58 -1.08
N ILE A 180 10.03 -7.49 -2.05
CA ILE A 180 10.69 -7.28 -3.34
C ILE A 180 9.65 -7.38 -4.45
N PHE A 181 9.56 -6.34 -5.28
CA PHE A 181 8.77 -6.35 -6.51
C PHE A 181 9.71 -6.41 -7.70
N GLN A 182 9.59 -7.44 -8.53
CA GLN A 182 10.17 -7.44 -9.87
C GLN A 182 9.08 -7.01 -10.84
N VAL A 183 9.31 -5.96 -11.62
CA VAL A 183 8.31 -5.39 -12.53
C VAL A 183 8.89 -5.27 -13.93
N SER A 184 8.16 -5.80 -14.91
CA SER A 184 8.46 -5.67 -16.34
C SER A 184 7.38 -4.88 -17.05
N ASN A 185 7.81 -3.86 -17.79
CA ASN A 185 6.95 -3.10 -18.68
C ASN A 185 7.59 -2.98 -20.07
N PHE A 186 7.09 -3.75 -21.02
CA PHE A 186 7.45 -3.63 -22.45
C PHE A 186 6.24 -3.34 -23.35
N HIS A 187 5.03 -3.49 -22.78
CA HIS A 187 3.75 -3.39 -23.48
C HIS A 187 2.98 -2.10 -23.18
N HIS A 188 3.47 -1.26 -22.26
CA HIS A 188 2.84 0.00 -21.91
C HIS A 188 3.85 1.18 -21.96
N ARG A 189 3.34 2.39 -22.22
CA ARG A 189 4.14 3.62 -22.32
C ARG A 189 4.65 4.16 -20.98
N ARG A 190 4.04 3.75 -19.87
CA ARG A 190 4.39 4.12 -18.49
C ARG A 190 4.59 2.86 -17.68
N GLY A 191 5.72 2.75 -16.98
CA GLY A 191 5.99 1.68 -16.05
C GLY A 191 6.23 2.24 -14.65
N GLY A 192 5.95 1.42 -13.63
CA GLY A 192 6.15 1.77 -12.24
C GLY A 192 5.20 0.99 -11.33
N LEU A 193 5.40 1.13 -10.02
CA LEU A 193 4.37 0.84 -9.03
C LEU A 193 3.57 2.14 -8.86
N TRP A 194 2.57 2.40 -9.72
CA TRP A 194 1.85 3.68 -9.73
C TRP A 194 0.54 3.69 -8.96
N GLU A 195 0.02 2.52 -8.60
CA GLU A 195 -1.11 2.41 -7.68
C GLU A 195 -0.63 2.20 -6.25
N VAL A 196 -1.50 2.55 -5.32
CA VAL A 196 -1.28 2.30 -3.90
C VAL A 196 -1.25 0.80 -3.62
N ILE A 197 -0.23 0.37 -2.89
CA ILE A 197 -0.14 -0.98 -2.31
C ILE A 197 -0.47 -0.86 -0.83
N GLN A 198 -1.37 -1.70 -0.35
CA GLN A 198 -1.83 -1.67 1.04
C GLN A 198 -1.40 -2.91 1.78
N LEU A 199 -1.01 -2.73 3.04
CA LEU A 199 -0.75 -3.78 4.01
C LEU A 199 -1.78 -3.67 5.14
N GLY A 200 -2.39 -4.78 5.52
CA GLY A 200 -3.34 -4.79 6.62
C GLY A 200 -3.57 -6.19 7.16
N ARG A 201 -4.42 -6.31 8.18
CA ARG A 201 -4.85 -7.64 8.64
C ARG A 201 -5.59 -8.32 7.50
N LYS A 202 -5.38 -9.63 7.34
CA LYS A 202 -6.01 -10.41 6.25
C LYS A 202 -7.52 -10.20 6.12
N LYS A 203 -8.23 -9.98 7.23
CA LYS A 203 -9.68 -9.75 7.25
C LYS A 203 -10.15 -8.33 6.89
N ASP A 204 -9.23 -7.36 6.86
CA ASP A 204 -9.54 -5.95 6.57
C ASP A 204 -9.16 -5.52 5.15
N ILE A 205 -8.53 -6.43 4.40
CA ILE A 205 -7.98 -6.20 3.05
C ILE A 205 -8.85 -6.87 2.00
#